data_AF-A0A1X0QJI7-F1
#
_entry.id   AF-A0A1X0QJI7-F1
#
_cell.length_a   1.000
_cell.length_b   1.000
_cell.length_c   1.000
_cell.angle_alpha   90.00
_cell.angle_beta   90.00
_cell.angle_gamma   90.00
#
_symmetry.space_group_name_H-M   'P 1'
#
loop_
_entity.id
_entity.type
_entity.pdbx_description
1 polymer ?
#
loop_
_entity_poly.entity_id
_entity_poly.type
_entity_poly.pdbx_seq_one_letter_code
_entity_poly.pdbx_strand_id
1 'polypeptide(L)'
;MNFNKQTNTNQDIDVNNILNNLYLSYQSNSPQYKFNYVFYNVVNTPFSKTNDFTNEEWEQVYINEKLQPVKLNKDQIVERRKKQLELANKLNDSKYGIFEEIEKLKTKKETAKTKLIQVINKYRTFSKKYLIDNNQPIDIMDGHINRNKFYVNERDTCIEVINKLKGRLIKLEEQINEDLKVVEKRRFAIHNLLEKH
;
A
#
# COMPACT_ATOMS: atom_id res chain seq x y z
N MET A 1 94.47 -34.45 5.68
CA MET A 1 93.35 -34.36 4.72
C MET A 1 92.37 -33.31 5.24
N ASN A 2 92.49 -32.08 4.76
CA ASN A 2 91.56 -31.01 5.08
C ASN A 2 90.31 -31.19 4.22
N PHE A 3 89.24 -31.69 4.84
CA PHE A 3 87.92 -31.64 4.24
C PHE A 3 87.40 -30.21 4.34
N ASN A 4 87.44 -29.50 3.21
CA ASN A 4 86.74 -28.24 2.99
C ASN A 4 85.24 -28.45 3.29
N LYS A 5 84.80 -28.03 4.49
CA LYS A 5 83.40 -27.70 4.79
C LYS A 5 83.18 -26.22 4.47
N GLN A 6 83.20 -25.86 3.19
CA GLN A 6 82.81 -24.52 2.74
C GLN A 6 82.15 -24.64 1.38
N THR A 7 80.84 -24.95 1.36
CA THR A 7 79.98 -24.68 0.18
C THR A 7 78.46 -24.73 0.42
N ASN A 8 77.92 -25.18 1.57
CA ASN A 8 76.45 -25.33 1.70
C ASN A 8 75.69 -24.13 2.30
N THR A 9 76.37 -23.18 2.95
CA THR A 9 75.68 -22.11 3.68
C THR A 9 74.86 -21.19 2.78
N ASN A 10 75.29 -20.90 1.55
CA ASN A 10 74.57 -19.96 0.67
C ASN A 10 73.28 -20.55 0.08
N GLN A 11 73.26 -21.86 -0.25
CA GLN A 11 72.05 -22.53 -0.72
C GLN A 11 71.03 -22.72 0.41
N ASP A 12 71.50 -23.05 1.61
CA ASP A 12 70.64 -23.18 2.78
C ASP A 12 70.03 -21.83 3.20
N ILE A 13 70.76 -20.71 3.07
CA ILE A 13 70.24 -19.36 3.29
C ILE A 13 69.15 -19.02 2.26
N ASP A 14 69.33 -19.40 1.00
CA ASP A 14 68.38 -19.12 -0.09
C ASP A 14 67.07 -19.92 0.09
N VAL A 15 67.16 -21.21 0.40
CA VAL A 15 65.98 -22.06 0.66
C VAL A 15 65.22 -21.58 1.90
N ASN A 16 65.91 -21.21 2.98
CA ASN A 16 65.27 -20.67 4.18
C ASN A 16 64.59 -19.32 3.93
N ASN A 17 65.16 -18.47 3.09
CA ASN A 17 64.54 -17.21 2.68
C ASN A 17 63.28 -17.46 1.85
N ILE A 18 63.30 -18.42 0.93
CA ILE A 18 62.13 -18.82 0.15
C ILE A 18 61.03 -19.37 1.06
N LEU A 19 61.37 -20.26 2.00
CA LEU A 19 60.41 -20.82 2.96
C LEU A 19 59.83 -19.76 3.89
N ASN A 20 60.65 -18.83 4.38
CA ASN A 20 60.19 -17.71 5.19
C ASN A 20 59.26 -16.79 4.39
N ASN A 21 59.59 -16.46 3.14
CA ASN A 21 58.72 -15.67 2.27
C ASN A 21 57.41 -16.39 1.97
N LEU A 22 57.45 -17.72 1.77
CA LEU A 22 56.27 -18.53 1.57
C LEU A 22 55.40 -18.53 2.82
N TYR A 23 55.97 -18.77 4.00
CA TYR A 23 55.28 -18.71 5.28
C TYR A 23 54.63 -17.33 5.54
N LEU A 24 55.40 -16.26 5.34
CA LEU A 24 54.94 -14.88 5.45
C LEU A 24 53.81 -14.58 4.46
N SER A 25 53.75 -15.24 3.31
CA SER A 25 52.67 -15.03 2.33
C SER A 25 51.30 -15.57 2.75
N TYR A 26 51.26 -16.44 3.76
CA TYR A 26 50.03 -16.97 4.37
C TYR A 26 49.65 -16.25 5.68
N GLN A 27 50.49 -15.36 6.21
CA GLN A 27 50.20 -14.60 7.42
C GLN A 27 49.50 -13.27 7.10
N SER A 28 48.29 -13.07 7.63
CA SER A 28 47.47 -11.86 7.38
C SER A 28 48.14 -10.53 7.75
N ASN A 29 49.05 -10.57 8.73
CA ASN A 29 49.72 -9.37 9.26
C ASN A 29 51.03 -9.07 8.51
N SER A 30 51.39 -9.91 7.55
CA SER A 30 52.62 -9.80 6.80
C SER A 30 52.43 -8.90 5.57
N PRO A 31 53.39 -8.02 5.24
CA PRO A 31 53.38 -7.28 3.98
C PRO A 31 53.37 -8.19 2.74
N GLN A 32 53.87 -9.42 2.87
CA GLN A 32 53.91 -10.41 1.78
C GLN A 32 52.61 -11.21 1.63
N TYR A 33 51.57 -10.90 2.42
CA TYR A 33 50.31 -11.64 2.38
C TYR A 33 49.67 -11.60 0.99
N LYS A 34 49.45 -12.78 0.39
CA LYS A 34 48.99 -12.89 -1.00
C LYS A 34 47.47 -12.88 -1.18
N PHE A 35 46.70 -13.15 -0.12
CA PHE A 35 45.25 -13.35 -0.24
C PHE A 35 44.46 -12.07 0.06
N ASN A 36 44.74 -11.02 -0.70
CA ASN A 36 44.02 -9.75 -0.63
C ASN A 36 43.11 -9.62 -1.85
N TYR A 37 41.82 -9.40 -1.60
CA TYR A 37 40.81 -9.25 -2.64
C TYR A 37 40.12 -7.91 -2.51
N VAL A 38 39.78 -7.30 -3.65
CA VAL A 38 39.10 -6.00 -3.69
C VAL A 38 37.59 -6.23 -3.67
N PHE A 39 36.93 -5.58 -2.71
CA PHE A 39 35.48 -5.54 -2.58
C PHE A 39 34.98 -4.09 -2.68
N TYR A 40 33.70 -3.92 -2.98
CA TYR A 40 33.09 -2.58 -3.07
C TYR A 40 32.06 -2.39 -1.96
N ASN A 41 32.16 -1.26 -1.26
CA ASN A 41 31.16 -0.78 -0.31
C ASN A 41 30.28 0.26 -1.01
N VAL A 42 28.97 0.12 -0.85
CA VAL A 42 28.03 1.16 -1.27
C VAL A 42 28.11 2.30 -0.27
N VAL A 43 28.40 3.51 -0.75
CA VAL A 43 28.53 4.71 0.06
C VAL A 43 27.64 5.82 -0.50
N ASN A 44 27.06 6.62 0.42
CA ASN A 44 26.18 7.73 0.09
C ASN A 44 26.89 9.09 0.15
N THR A 45 28.15 9.10 0.58
CA THR A 45 28.97 10.30 0.75
C THR A 45 30.20 10.19 -0.14
N PRO A 46 30.72 11.32 -0.66
CA PRO A 46 31.99 11.33 -1.35
C PRO A 46 33.10 10.72 -0.50
N PHE A 47 33.97 9.94 -1.13
CA PHE A 47 35.12 9.32 -0.49
C PHE A 47 36.40 9.65 -1.25
N SER A 48 37.52 9.62 -0.53
CA SER A 48 38.85 9.75 -1.10
C SER A 48 39.54 8.39 -1.17
N LYS A 49 40.64 8.36 -1.93
CA LYS A 49 41.52 7.21 -2.02
C LYS A 49 41.99 6.76 -0.62
N THR A 50 41.93 5.45 -0.38
CA THR A 50 42.44 4.83 0.85
C THR A 50 43.92 4.48 0.73
N ASN A 51 44.64 4.46 1.87
CA ASN A 51 46.08 4.18 1.92
C ASN A 51 46.45 2.74 1.49
N ASP A 52 45.47 1.84 1.44
CA ASP A 52 45.66 0.43 1.10
C ASP A 52 45.97 0.18 -0.39
N PHE A 53 45.87 1.21 -1.24
CA PHE A 53 46.11 1.12 -2.68
C PHE A 53 47.27 2.03 -3.12
N THR A 54 48.09 1.56 -4.05
CA THR A 54 48.99 2.46 -4.81
C THR A 54 48.18 3.34 -5.77
N ASN A 55 48.78 4.37 -6.36
CA ASN A 55 48.05 5.25 -7.30
C ASN A 55 47.56 4.47 -8.51
N GLU A 56 48.45 3.64 -9.07
CA GLU A 56 48.17 2.76 -10.21
C GLU A 56 47.05 1.75 -9.90
N GLU A 57 47.11 1.07 -8.74
CA GLU A 57 46.06 0.13 -8.35
C GLU A 57 44.71 0.83 -8.17
N TRP A 58 44.72 2.03 -7.55
CA TRP A 58 43.49 2.80 -7.31
C TRP A 58 42.80 3.16 -8.63
N GLU A 59 43.54 3.63 -9.62
CA GLU A 59 43.00 3.96 -10.94
C GLU A 59 42.37 2.75 -11.64
N GLN A 60 42.89 1.55 -11.40
CA GLN A 60 42.34 0.32 -11.97
C GLN A 60 41.06 -0.16 -11.28
N VAL A 61 40.96 0.01 -9.96
CA VAL A 61 39.81 -0.47 -9.18
C VAL A 61 38.73 0.57 -8.97
N TYR A 62 39.02 1.85 -9.21
CA TYR A 62 38.04 2.90 -9.02
C TYR A 62 36.97 2.84 -10.12
N ILE A 63 35.71 2.74 -9.72
CA ILE A 63 34.57 2.68 -10.64
C ILE A 63 33.80 4.02 -10.63
N ASN A 64 33.32 4.43 -9.45
CA ASN A 64 32.53 5.66 -9.28
C ASN A 64 32.45 6.10 -7.81
N GLU A 65 31.87 7.27 -7.57
CA GLU A 65 31.71 7.89 -6.25
C GLU A 65 30.74 7.17 -5.30
N LYS A 66 30.03 6.13 -5.76
CA LYS A 66 29.08 5.35 -4.94
C LYS A 66 29.65 4.01 -4.47
N LEU A 67 30.75 3.55 -5.07
CA LEU A 67 31.34 2.25 -4.81
C LEU A 67 32.79 2.43 -4.35
N GLN A 68 32.98 2.48 -3.03
CA GLN A 68 34.30 2.59 -2.45
C GLN A 68 35.01 1.22 -2.47
N PRO A 69 36.15 1.08 -3.17
CA PRO A 69 36.93 -0.16 -3.16
C PRO A 69 37.66 -0.33 -1.82
N VAL A 70 37.72 -1.56 -1.33
CA VAL A 70 38.36 -1.94 -0.07
C VAL A 70 39.09 -3.26 -0.25
N LYS A 71 40.36 -3.34 0.16
CA LYS A 71 41.10 -4.62 0.20
C LYS A 71 40.71 -5.37 1.47
N LEU A 72 40.31 -6.63 1.32
CA LEU A 72 40.00 -7.51 2.43
C LEU A 72 40.88 -8.75 2.40
N ASN A 73 41.38 -9.13 3.57
CA ASN A 73 42.02 -10.41 3.81
C ASN A 73 40.97 -11.51 4.09
N LYS A 74 41.43 -12.77 4.21
CA LYS A 74 40.55 -13.93 4.45
C LYS A 74 39.64 -13.76 5.68
N ASP A 75 40.17 -13.29 6.80
CA ASP A 75 39.41 -13.17 8.04
C ASP A 75 38.35 -12.07 7.93
N GLN A 76 38.70 -10.95 7.29
CA GLN A 76 37.76 -9.87 6.99
C GLN A 76 36.66 -10.30 6.01
N ILE A 77 36.95 -11.19 5.07
CA ILE A 77 35.93 -11.78 4.17
C ILE A 77 34.95 -12.65 4.97
N VAL A 78 35.44 -13.44 5.94
CA VAL A 78 34.58 -14.25 6.82
C VAL A 78 33.68 -13.34 7.67
N GLU A 79 34.24 -12.29 8.27
CA GLU A 79 33.47 -11.28 9.01
C GLU A 79 32.42 -10.59 8.11
N ARG A 80 32.79 -10.24 6.87
CA ARG A 80 31.86 -9.66 5.90
C ARG A 80 30.71 -10.60 5.56
N ARG A 81 30.97 -11.91 5.43
CA ARG A 81 29.92 -12.91 5.20
C ARG A 81 28.92 -12.96 6.36
N LYS A 82 29.39 -12.89 7.62
CA LYS A 82 28.49 -12.81 8.79
C LYS A 82 27.57 -11.59 8.71
N LYS A 83 28.15 -10.41 8.43
CA LYS A 83 27.39 -9.16 8.27
C LYS A 83 26.37 -9.23 7.12
N GLN A 84 26.71 -9.89 6.02
CA GLN A 84 25.79 -10.10 4.89
C GLN A 84 24.61 -11.00 5.28
N LEU A 85 24.84 -12.06 6.06
CA LEU A 85 23.77 -12.92 6.56
C LEU A 85 22.84 -12.18 7.53
N GLU A 86 23.40 -11.39 8.44
CA GLU A 86 22.60 -10.54 9.35
C GLU A 86 21.76 -9.52 8.59
N LEU A 87 22.33 -8.88 7.57
CA LEU A 87 21.60 -7.95 6.71
C LEU A 87 20.49 -8.65 5.93
N ALA A 88 20.76 -9.84 5.40
CA ALA A 88 19.76 -10.63 4.67
C ALA A 88 18.57 -10.98 5.57
N ASN A 89 18.81 -11.34 6.83
CA ASN A 89 17.75 -11.59 7.81
C ASN A 89 16.92 -10.32 8.07
N LYS A 90 17.57 -9.18 8.31
CA LYS A 90 16.86 -7.88 8.50
C LYS A 90 16.02 -7.48 7.29
N LEU A 91 16.52 -7.72 6.08
CA LEU A 91 15.77 -7.46 4.85
C LEU A 91 14.56 -8.38 4.72
N ASN A 92 14.70 -9.64 5.15
CA ASN A 92 13.59 -10.59 5.16
C ASN A 92 12.50 -10.18 6.18
N ASP A 93 12.89 -9.77 7.38
CA ASP A 93 11.97 -9.28 8.41
C ASP A 93 11.23 -8.03 7.94
N SER A 94 11.94 -7.08 7.32
CA SER A 94 11.33 -5.89 6.71
C SER A 94 10.32 -6.25 5.61
N LYS A 95 10.68 -7.22 4.75
CA LYS A 95 9.78 -7.74 3.72
C LYS A 95 8.51 -8.34 4.33
N TYR A 96 8.60 -9.12 5.41
CA TYR A 96 7.43 -9.65 6.10
C TYR A 96 6.56 -8.54 6.68
N GLY A 97 7.16 -7.53 7.31
CA GLY A 97 6.42 -6.36 7.81
C GLY A 97 5.61 -5.65 6.73
N ILE A 98 6.21 -5.45 5.55
CA ILE A 98 5.51 -4.88 4.39
C ILE A 98 4.33 -5.74 3.95
N PHE A 99 4.48 -7.07 3.92
CA PHE A 99 3.38 -7.98 3.58
C PHE A 99 2.22 -7.91 4.58
N GLU A 100 2.51 -7.83 5.89
CA GLU A 100 1.47 -7.66 6.90
C GLU A 100 0.71 -6.34 6.73
N GLU A 101 1.40 -5.25 6.39
CA GLU A 101 0.75 -3.97 6.10
C GLU A 101 -0.16 -4.05 4.88
N ILE A 102 0.28 -4.74 3.82
CA ILE A 102 -0.53 -4.97 2.61
C ILE A 102 -1.80 -5.76 2.96
N GLU A 103 -1.71 -6.81 3.78
CA GLU A 103 -2.88 -7.59 4.20
C GLU A 103 -3.84 -6.77 5.09
N LYS A 104 -3.31 -5.94 5.98
CA LYS A 104 -4.13 -4.99 6.77
C LYS A 104 -4.86 -4.01 5.84
N LEU A 105 -4.20 -3.50 4.79
CA LEU A 105 -4.82 -2.61 3.81
C LEU A 105 -5.90 -3.31 2.99
N LYS A 106 -5.70 -4.57 2.57
CA LYS A 106 -6.74 -5.38 1.90
C LYS A 106 -7.98 -5.55 2.78
N THR A 107 -7.78 -5.87 4.05
CA THR A 107 -8.89 -6.03 5.02
C THR A 107 -9.65 -4.71 5.21
N LYS A 108 -8.93 -3.58 5.33
CA LYS A 108 -9.54 -2.25 5.40
C LYS A 108 -10.35 -1.91 4.14
N LYS A 109 -9.83 -2.27 2.95
CA LYS A 109 -10.52 -2.09 1.67
C LYS A 109 -11.86 -2.83 1.63
N GLU A 110 -11.87 -4.12 1.99
CA GLU A 110 -13.12 -4.90 2.01
C GLU A 110 -14.13 -4.40 3.05
N THR A 111 -13.64 -3.95 4.20
CA THR A 111 -14.48 -3.32 5.23
C THR A 111 -15.12 -2.03 4.70
N ALA A 112 -14.34 -1.18 4.04
CA ALA A 112 -14.83 0.07 3.44
C ALA A 112 -15.85 -0.21 2.32
N LYS A 113 -15.58 -1.18 1.45
CA LYS A 113 -16.50 -1.64 0.40
C LYS A 113 -17.83 -2.10 0.99
N THR A 114 -17.80 -2.91 2.05
CA THR A 114 -19.00 -3.40 2.74
C THR A 114 -19.81 -2.24 3.33
N LYS A 115 -19.16 -1.29 4.01
CA LYS A 115 -19.82 -0.09 4.55
C LYS A 115 -20.46 0.75 3.44
N LEU A 116 -19.78 0.90 2.30
CA LEU A 116 -20.30 1.64 1.15
C LEU A 116 -21.58 0.98 0.61
N ILE A 117 -21.56 -0.35 0.42
CA ILE A 117 -22.73 -1.12 -0.03
C ILE A 117 -23.89 -0.95 0.95
N GLN A 118 -23.63 -1.01 2.26
CA GLN A 118 -24.66 -0.79 3.29
C GLN A 118 -25.28 0.61 3.21
N VAL A 119 -24.46 1.66 3.02
CA VAL A 119 -24.94 3.03 2.85
C VAL A 119 -25.80 3.16 1.59
N ILE A 120 -25.37 2.58 0.46
CA ILE A 120 -26.14 2.57 -0.79
C ILE A 120 -27.48 1.88 -0.59
N ASN A 121 -27.52 0.73 0.09
CA ASN A 121 -28.75 -0.01 0.36
C ASN A 121 -29.70 0.76 1.28
N LYS A 122 -29.18 1.44 2.32
CA LYS A 122 -29.98 2.33 3.18
C LYS A 122 -30.57 3.48 2.37
N TYR A 123 -29.76 4.14 1.54
CA TYR A 123 -30.22 5.20 0.66
C TYR A 123 -31.32 4.72 -0.30
N ARG A 124 -31.15 3.55 -0.93
CA ARG A 124 -32.17 2.93 -1.80
C ARG A 124 -33.47 2.60 -1.06
N THR A 125 -33.37 2.09 0.17
CA THR A 125 -34.54 1.79 1.00
C THR A 125 -35.30 3.07 1.35
N PHE A 126 -34.58 4.15 1.66
CA PHE A 126 -35.16 5.45 1.90
C PHE A 126 -35.79 6.04 0.62
N SER A 127 -35.08 5.98 -0.52
CA SER A 127 -35.55 6.52 -1.80
C SER A 127 -36.68 5.70 -2.44
N LYS A 128 -36.82 4.40 -2.11
CA LYS A 128 -37.99 3.57 -2.48
C LYS A 128 -39.32 4.17 -2.04
N LYS A 129 -39.37 4.92 -0.94
CA LYS A 129 -40.59 5.65 -0.52
C LYS A 129 -41.00 6.76 -1.50
N TYR A 130 -40.09 7.18 -2.37
CA TYR A 130 -40.25 8.32 -3.27
C TYR A 130 -40.12 7.93 -4.76
N LEU A 131 -39.87 6.66 -5.09
CA LEU A 131 -39.60 6.18 -6.46
C LEU A 131 -40.36 4.87 -6.76
N ILE A 132 -41.08 4.84 -7.88
CA ILE A 132 -41.83 3.69 -8.38
C ILE A 132 -40.87 2.82 -9.21
N ASP A 133 -40.71 1.57 -8.79
CA ASP A 133 -39.91 0.49 -9.38
C ASP A 133 -38.40 0.47 -9.06
N ASN A 134 -37.97 -0.54 -8.30
CA ASN A 134 -36.64 -0.58 -7.66
C ASN A 134 -36.06 -2.01 -7.52
N ASN A 135 -36.46 -2.93 -8.41
CA ASN A 135 -36.06 -4.33 -8.31
C ASN A 135 -34.79 -4.72 -9.08
N GLN A 136 -33.95 -3.77 -9.53
CA GLN A 136 -32.71 -4.11 -10.22
C GLN A 136 -31.51 -4.29 -9.24
N PRO A 137 -30.78 -5.42 -9.32
CA PRO A 137 -29.59 -5.66 -8.52
C PRO A 137 -28.46 -4.67 -8.84
N ILE A 138 -27.58 -4.41 -7.86
CA ILE A 138 -26.37 -3.60 -8.05
C ILE A 138 -25.35 -4.48 -8.75
N ASP A 139 -24.95 -4.13 -9.97
CA ASP A 139 -23.80 -4.73 -10.61
C ASP A 139 -22.54 -3.93 -10.25
N ILE A 140 -21.59 -4.57 -9.57
CA ILE A 140 -20.29 -3.98 -9.21
C ILE A 140 -19.21 -4.76 -9.97
N MET A 141 -18.84 -4.26 -11.14
CA MET A 141 -17.71 -4.75 -11.93
C MET A 141 -16.56 -3.75 -11.82
N ASP A 142 -15.34 -4.24 -11.59
CA ASP A 142 -14.08 -3.48 -11.65
C ASP A 142 -14.02 -2.16 -10.88
N GLY A 143 -14.61 -2.10 -9.68
CA GLY A 143 -14.53 -0.91 -8.81
C GLY A 143 -15.36 0.29 -9.29
N HIS A 144 -16.11 0.14 -10.37
CA HIS A 144 -17.05 1.13 -10.85
C HIS A 144 -18.48 0.73 -10.46
N ILE A 145 -19.21 1.66 -9.84
CA ILE A 145 -20.65 1.51 -9.62
C ILE A 145 -21.34 1.96 -10.90
N ASN A 146 -21.79 1.00 -11.72
CA ASN A 146 -22.67 1.30 -12.83
C ASN A 146 -24.03 1.73 -12.27
N ARG A 147 -24.28 3.04 -12.32
CA ARG A 147 -25.57 3.63 -11.96
C ARG A 147 -26.44 3.61 -13.20
N ASN A 148 -27.47 2.77 -13.24
CA ASN A 148 -28.57 3.01 -14.18
C ASN A 148 -29.17 4.38 -13.81
N LYS A 149 -29.18 5.31 -14.79
CA LYS A 149 -29.82 6.62 -14.61
C LYS A 149 -31.27 6.37 -14.17
N PHE A 150 -31.68 6.97 -13.07
CA PHE A 150 -33.09 7.00 -12.70
C PHE A 150 -33.81 7.78 -13.79
N TYR A 151 -34.62 7.09 -14.60
CA TYR A 151 -35.54 7.75 -15.51
C TYR A 151 -36.80 8.09 -14.73
N VAL A 152 -37.14 9.37 -14.64
CA VAL A 152 -38.46 9.81 -14.22
C VAL A 152 -39.39 9.52 -15.40
N ASN A 153 -40.14 8.41 -15.36
CA ASN A 153 -40.93 8.00 -16.50
C ASN A 153 -42.29 8.72 -16.56
N GLU A 154 -42.40 9.49 -17.65
CA GLU A 154 -43.54 9.53 -18.58
C GLU A 154 -44.83 10.19 -18.08
N ARG A 155 -45.27 11.16 -18.89
CA ARG A 155 -46.51 11.96 -18.84
C ARG A 155 -47.73 11.21 -18.29
N ASP A 156 -47.85 9.92 -18.57
CA ASP A 156 -49.00 9.10 -18.21
C ASP A 156 -49.10 8.83 -16.69
N THR A 157 -47.96 8.70 -15.99
CA THR A 157 -47.95 8.55 -14.52
C THR A 157 -48.38 9.85 -13.83
N CYS A 158 -47.97 11.00 -14.38
CA CYS A 158 -48.42 12.31 -13.91
C CYS A 158 -49.93 12.49 -14.11
N ILE A 159 -50.47 12.05 -15.25
CA ILE A 159 -51.92 12.07 -15.52
C ILE A 159 -52.66 11.19 -14.52
N GLU A 160 -52.15 10.01 -14.19
CA GLU A 160 -52.77 9.13 -13.19
C GLU A 160 -52.81 9.75 -11.78
N VAL A 161 -51.71 10.38 -11.36
CA VAL A 161 -51.64 11.10 -10.08
C VAL A 161 -52.59 12.30 -10.06
N ILE A 162 -52.65 13.09 -11.15
CA ILE A 162 -53.58 14.21 -11.30
C ILE A 162 -55.03 13.72 -11.23
N ASN A 163 -55.36 12.59 -11.86
CA ASN A 163 -56.71 12.03 -11.81
C ASN A 163 -57.10 11.54 -10.40
N LYS A 164 -56.15 10.95 -9.65
CA LYS A 164 -56.37 10.58 -8.23
C LYS A 164 -56.58 11.82 -7.35
N LEU A 165 -55.83 12.89 -7.57
CA LEU A 165 -56.00 14.18 -6.90
C LEU A 165 -57.37 14.79 -7.20
N LYS A 166 -57.77 14.83 -8.47
CA LYS A 166 -59.09 15.28 -8.90
C LYS A 166 -60.21 14.51 -8.20
N GLY A 167 -60.13 13.18 -8.14
CA GLY A 167 -61.12 12.35 -7.45
C GLY A 167 -61.22 12.63 -5.94
N ARG A 168 -60.10 12.94 -5.29
CA ARG A 168 -60.10 13.33 -3.87
C ARG A 168 -60.73 14.70 -3.63
N LEU A 169 -60.49 15.66 -4.54
CA LEU A 169 -61.07 17.00 -4.45
C LEU A 169 -62.59 16.98 -4.62
N ILE A 170 -63.11 16.16 -5.55
CA ILE A 170 -64.56 16.00 -5.73
C ILE A 170 -65.22 15.45 -4.45
N LYS A 171 -64.64 14.41 -3.83
CA LYS A 171 -65.16 13.88 -2.57
C LYS A 171 -65.12 14.89 -1.43
N LEU A 172 -64.07 15.71 -1.38
CA LEU A 172 -63.96 16.76 -0.37
C LEU A 172 -65.04 17.84 -0.58
N GLU A 173 -65.31 18.21 -1.84
CA GLU A 173 -66.38 19.15 -2.18
C GLU A 173 -67.76 18.61 -1.81
N GLU A 174 -68.05 17.33 -2.11
CA GLU A 174 -69.28 16.66 -1.69
C GLU A 174 -69.45 16.73 -0.17
N GLN A 175 -68.40 16.43 0.58
CA GLN A 175 -68.42 16.44 2.04
C GLN A 175 -68.65 17.85 2.62
N ILE A 176 -67.97 18.87 2.06
CA ILE A 176 -68.19 20.28 2.46
C ILE A 176 -69.64 20.70 2.19
N ASN A 177 -70.22 20.29 1.06
CA ASN A 177 -71.61 20.60 0.73
C ASN A 177 -72.61 19.92 1.67
N GLU A 178 -72.33 18.69 2.10
CA GLU A 178 -73.13 18.00 3.13
C GLU A 178 -73.06 18.73 4.48
N ASP A 179 -71.85 19.09 4.91
CA ASP A 179 -71.63 19.83 6.16
C ASP A 179 -72.34 21.19 6.15
N LEU A 180 -72.28 21.92 5.03
CA LEU A 180 -72.99 23.18 4.83
C LEU A 180 -74.51 23.00 4.96
N LYS A 181 -75.09 21.97 4.33
CA LYS A 181 -76.53 21.67 4.45
C LYS A 181 -76.94 21.38 5.90
N VAL A 182 -76.09 20.69 6.67
CA VAL A 182 -76.36 20.44 8.10
C VAL A 182 -76.34 21.75 8.90
N VAL A 183 -75.36 22.62 8.63
CA VAL A 183 -75.26 23.93 9.29
C VAL A 183 -76.45 24.83 8.94
N GLU A 184 -76.86 24.88 7.68
CA GLU A 184 -78.03 25.66 7.23
C GLU A 184 -79.33 25.16 7.87
N LYS A 185 -79.53 23.83 7.92
CA LYS A 185 -80.69 23.25 8.63
C LYS A 185 -80.71 23.61 10.11
N ARG A 186 -79.55 23.57 10.78
CA ARG A 186 -79.43 23.98 12.19
C ARG A 186 -79.73 25.47 12.36
N ARG A 187 -79.20 26.32 11.48
CA ARG A 187 -79.46 27.78 11.50
C ARG A 187 -80.94 28.08 11.30
N PHE A 188 -81.59 27.40 10.36
CA PHE A 188 -83.03 27.53 10.11
C PHE A 188 -83.87 27.07 11.31
N ALA A 189 -83.53 25.94 11.93
CA ALA A 189 -84.20 25.47 13.14
C ALA A 189 -84.08 26.46 14.31
N ILE A 190 -82.88 27.04 14.51
CA ILE A 190 -82.66 28.07 15.54
C ILE A 190 -83.46 29.34 15.22
N HIS A 191 -83.48 29.79 13.97
CA HIS A 191 -84.25 30.96 13.56
C HIS A 191 -85.76 30.78 13.83
N ASN A 192 -86.33 29.63 13.48
CA ASN A 192 -87.74 29.31 13.75
C ASN A 192 -88.08 29.18 15.24
N LEU A 193 -87.10 28.82 16.09
CA LEU A 193 -87.28 28.80 17.54
C LEU A 193 -87.28 30.21 18.13
N LEU A 194 -86.49 31.12 17.56
CA LEU A 194 -86.41 32.51 17.98
C LEU A 194 -87.61 33.36 17.51
N GLU A 195 -88.23 33.04 16.37
CA GLU A 195 -89.44 33.73 15.88
C GLU A 195 -90.74 33.28 16.58
N LYS A 196 -90.71 32.17 17.34
CA LYS A 196 -91.87 31.67 18.09
C LYS A 196 -91.96 32.19 19.54
N HIS A 197 -91.01 33.04 19.95
CA HIS A 197 -90.97 33.75 21.23
C HIS A 197 -90.99 35.25 21.00
#